data_AF-A0A8K0DSC0-F1
#
_entry.id   AF-A0A8K0DSC0-F1
#
_cell.length_a   1.000
_cell.length_b   1.000
_cell.length_c   1.000
_cell.angle_alpha   90.00
_cell.angle_beta   90.00
_cell.angle_gamma   90.00
#
_symmetry.space_group_name_H-M   'P 1'
#
loop_
_entity.id
_entity.type
_entity.pdbx_description
1 polymer ?
#
loop_
_entity_poly.entity_id
_entity_poly.type
_entity_poly.pdbx_seq_one_letter_code
_entity_poly.pdbx_strand_id
1 'polypeptide(L)'
;MMLRIRSRDGLERVSVDNPHITVSQLKSLIQAQLQIPFHNQTLSTNQNLLLAKTHDEISRFTDMADPNTLLSSLNLAHGSIVFLAYEGERTVAGPTFNPAGSFGRKMTMDDLIAKQMRITRQENPHCESVSFDRDCANAFQHYVNETLVFAVKRGGFMYGTVSEEGKVEVDFIYEPPQQGTEGSLLLLRDPDEEKLVEAIAVGLGMRRVGFIFTQTITQDKKDYTLSNREVLQAAELHAESGLKEWVTALVKLEVNEDGAADVHFEPFQLSDMCIRLFKEDWFETEIGEDVDPKLSKMKKDVVVGVKDTREVDNDFFLVLVKISDHQGPLSTNFPIENRINPVTMKALKNHLDRTKSLPFVKRISDFHLLLLLARFLDLGSDVHALAECVHTQTAVPEGYQLLIESMANAA
;
A
#
# COMPACT_ATOMS: atom_id res chain seq x y z
N MET A 1 -38.01 1.31 -46.56
CA MET A 1 -37.49 0.15 -45.80
C MET A 1 -35.98 0.03 -45.98
N MET A 2 -35.28 -0.62 -45.06
CA MET A 2 -33.83 -0.88 -45.20
C MET A 2 -33.62 -2.37 -45.43
N LEU A 3 -32.94 -2.72 -46.52
CA LEU A 3 -32.55 -4.09 -46.83
C LEU A 3 -31.08 -4.30 -46.47
N ARG A 4 -30.75 -5.50 -46.00
CA ARG A 4 -29.37 -5.88 -45.70
C ARG A 4 -28.82 -6.68 -46.88
N ILE A 5 -27.86 -6.13 -47.61
CA ILE A 5 -27.25 -6.78 -48.76
C ILE A 5 -26.02 -7.54 -48.28
N ARG A 6 -26.07 -8.86 -48.35
CA ARG A 6 -24.93 -9.73 -48.01
C ARG A 6 -24.20 -10.11 -49.29
N SER A 7 -22.93 -9.71 -49.40
CA SER A 7 -22.04 -10.10 -50.49
C SER A 7 -20.79 -10.79 -49.94
N ARG A 8 -19.84 -11.11 -50.82
CA ARG A 8 -18.52 -11.61 -50.42
C ARG A 8 -17.71 -10.61 -49.58
N ASP A 9 -18.00 -9.31 -49.69
CA ASP A 9 -17.23 -8.27 -48.98
C ASP A 9 -17.82 -7.92 -47.61
N GLY A 10 -19.02 -8.39 -47.30
CA GLY A 10 -19.66 -8.12 -46.01
C GLY A 10 -21.17 -7.93 -46.10
N LEU A 11 -21.72 -7.31 -45.05
CA LEU A 11 -23.13 -6.99 -44.93
C LEU A 11 -23.30 -5.47 -44.94
N GLU A 12 -23.90 -4.95 -46.00
CA GLU A 12 -24.18 -3.51 -46.15
C GLU A 12 -25.69 -3.26 -46.08
N ARG A 13 -26.07 -2.00 -45.82
CA ARG A 13 -27.48 -1.60 -45.73
C ARG A 13 -27.82 -0.74 -46.92
N VAL A 14 -28.88 -1.10 -47.64
CA VAL A 14 -29.42 -0.32 -48.76
C VAL A 14 -30.78 0.23 -48.35
N SER A 15 -30.90 1.55 -48.40
CA SER A 15 -32.16 2.25 -48.15
C SER A 15 -33.04 2.20 -49.40
N VAL A 16 -34.27 1.73 -49.21
CA VAL A 16 -35.32 1.62 -50.22
C VAL A 16 -36.47 2.50 -49.80
N ASP A 17 -36.60 3.68 -50.40
CA ASP A 17 -37.57 4.68 -49.92
C ASP A 17 -39.02 4.28 -50.18
N ASN A 18 -39.28 3.55 -51.27
CA ASN A 18 -40.61 3.04 -51.64
C ASN A 18 -40.63 1.49 -51.61
N PRO A 19 -41.53 0.84 -50.84
CA PRO A 19 -41.59 -0.62 -50.78
C PRO A 19 -42.15 -1.29 -52.06
N HIS A 20 -42.74 -0.54 -52.98
CA HIS A 20 -43.29 -1.05 -54.25
C HIS A 20 -42.31 -0.99 -55.43
N ILE A 21 -41.00 -1.13 -55.16
CA ILE A 21 -40.00 -1.16 -56.23
C ILE A 21 -39.83 -2.55 -56.84
N THR A 22 -39.33 -2.60 -58.06
CA THR A 22 -38.96 -3.84 -58.75
C THR A 22 -37.53 -4.30 -58.41
N VAL A 23 -37.20 -5.54 -58.75
CA VAL A 23 -35.82 -6.06 -58.65
C VAL A 23 -34.84 -5.18 -59.44
N SER A 24 -35.22 -4.70 -60.63
CA SER A 24 -34.37 -3.78 -61.40
C SER A 24 -34.10 -2.48 -60.64
N GLN A 25 -35.11 -1.90 -60.00
CA GLN A 25 -34.92 -0.68 -59.21
C GLN A 25 -34.04 -0.93 -57.98
N LEU A 26 -34.14 -2.11 -57.35
CA LEU A 26 -33.23 -2.52 -56.28
C LEU A 26 -31.78 -2.61 -56.77
N LYS A 27 -31.54 -3.20 -57.95
CA LYS A 27 -30.20 -3.26 -58.55
C LYS A 27 -29.63 -1.86 -58.81
N SER A 28 -30.46 -0.92 -59.26
CA SER A 28 -30.07 0.48 -59.43
C SER A 28 -29.70 1.16 -58.10
N LEU A 29 -30.43 0.88 -57.02
CA LEU A 29 -30.11 1.39 -55.68
C LEU A 29 -28.79 0.81 -55.15
N ILE A 30 -28.54 -0.50 -55.37
CA ILE A 30 -27.28 -1.15 -55.03
C ILE A 30 -26.12 -0.52 -55.83
N GLN A 31 -26.32 -0.23 -57.12
CA GLN A 31 -25.29 0.48 -57.89
C GLN A 31 -25.01 1.86 -57.32
N ALA A 32 -26.06 2.64 -57.02
CA ALA A 32 -25.89 4.01 -56.53
C ALA A 32 -25.24 4.06 -55.13
N GLN A 33 -25.64 3.17 -54.22
CA GLN A 33 -25.19 3.21 -52.82
C GLN A 33 -23.91 2.39 -52.57
N LEU A 34 -23.73 1.27 -53.28
CA LEU A 34 -22.62 0.32 -53.04
C LEU A 34 -21.59 0.30 -54.17
N GLN A 35 -21.80 1.09 -55.23
CA GLN A 35 -20.92 1.23 -56.40
C GLN A 35 -20.68 -0.09 -57.16
N ILE A 36 -21.64 -1.01 -57.11
CA ILE A 36 -21.58 -2.30 -57.84
C ILE A 36 -22.31 -2.15 -59.18
N PRO A 37 -21.66 -2.35 -60.34
CA PRO A 37 -22.29 -2.16 -61.65
C PRO A 37 -23.55 -3.02 -61.83
N PHE A 38 -24.65 -2.42 -62.30
CA PHE A 38 -25.95 -3.09 -62.46
C PHE A 38 -25.89 -4.43 -63.19
N HIS A 39 -25.09 -4.52 -64.26
CA HIS A 39 -24.94 -5.72 -65.08
C HIS A 39 -24.15 -6.84 -64.41
N ASN A 40 -23.37 -6.53 -63.37
CA ASN A 40 -22.62 -7.53 -62.61
C ASN A 40 -23.42 -8.09 -61.43
N GLN A 41 -24.62 -7.57 -61.15
CA GLN A 41 -25.38 -7.97 -59.97
C GLN A 41 -26.28 -9.18 -60.24
N THR A 42 -26.04 -10.27 -59.51
CA THR A 42 -27.00 -11.37 -59.33
C THR A 42 -27.55 -11.34 -57.91
N LEU A 43 -28.87 -11.24 -57.78
CA LEU A 43 -29.56 -11.18 -56.49
C LEU A 43 -30.31 -12.49 -56.23
N SER A 44 -30.37 -12.90 -54.98
CA SER A 44 -31.22 -14.00 -54.53
C SER A 44 -31.59 -13.82 -53.07
N THR A 45 -32.75 -14.35 -52.68
CA THR A 45 -33.13 -14.55 -51.28
C THR A 45 -32.46 -15.79 -50.67
N ASN A 46 -31.83 -16.63 -51.49
CA ASN A 46 -31.13 -17.84 -51.08
C ASN A 46 -29.65 -17.58 -50.74
N GLN A 47 -29.25 -17.91 -49.52
CA GLN A 47 -27.87 -17.73 -49.04
C GLN A 47 -26.83 -18.52 -49.85
N ASN A 48 -27.23 -19.64 -50.46
CA ASN A 48 -26.33 -20.51 -51.21
C ASN A 48 -25.78 -19.83 -52.47
N LEU A 49 -26.34 -18.69 -52.89
CA LEU A 49 -25.79 -17.86 -53.96
C LEU A 49 -24.32 -17.47 -53.69
N LEU A 50 -23.97 -17.22 -52.42
CA LEU A 50 -22.59 -16.85 -52.05
C LEU A 50 -21.62 -18.03 -52.00
N LEU A 51 -22.13 -19.27 -52.12
CA LEU A 51 -21.32 -20.49 -52.18
C LEU A 51 -21.03 -20.92 -53.62
N ALA A 52 -21.76 -20.36 -54.60
CA ALA A 52 -21.55 -20.63 -56.02
C ALA A 52 -20.19 -20.08 -56.48
N LYS A 53 -19.42 -20.90 -57.19
CA LYS A 53 -18.06 -20.57 -57.65
C LYS A 53 -17.97 -20.35 -59.14
N THR A 54 -18.98 -20.78 -59.90
CA THR A 54 -19.01 -20.67 -61.36
C THR A 54 -20.25 -19.93 -61.85
N HIS A 55 -20.19 -19.33 -63.04
CA HIS A 55 -21.32 -18.63 -63.65
C HIS A 55 -22.54 -19.55 -63.85
N ASP A 56 -22.30 -20.83 -64.16
CA ASP A 56 -23.34 -21.86 -64.31
C ASP A 56 -24.03 -22.22 -62.98
N GLU A 57 -23.36 -22.05 -61.84
CA GLU A 57 -23.97 -22.22 -60.52
C GLU A 57 -24.75 -20.98 -60.10
N ILE A 58 -24.21 -19.78 -60.37
CA ILE A 58 -24.86 -18.49 -60.08
C ILE A 58 -26.16 -18.32 -60.88
N SER A 59 -26.16 -18.74 -62.16
CA SER A 59 -27.35 -18.64 -63.03
C SER A 59 -28.53 -19.54 -62.63
N ARG A 60 -28.32 -20.51 -61.73
CA ARG A 60 -29.40 -21.36 -61.18
C ARG A 60 -30.28 -20.63 -60.16
N PHE A 61 -29.84 -19.48 -59.66
CA PHE A 61 -30.60 -18.65 -58.72
C PHE A 61 -31.49 -17.68 -59.48
N THR A 62 -32.71 -18.14 -59.80
CA THR A 62 -33.65 -17.40 -60.67
C THR A 62 -34.76 -16.67 -59.90
N ASP A 63 -34.78 -16.76 -58.57
CA ASP A 63 -35.86 -16.19 -57.73
C ASP A 63 -35.96 -14.66 -57.82
N MET A 64 -34.87 -13.98 -58.19
CA MET A 64 -34.85 -12.54 -58.48
C MET A 64 -34.28 -12.25 -59.89
N ALA A 65 -34.44 -13.17 -60.84
CA ALA A 65 -33.92 -12.98 -62.21
C ALA A 65 -34.78 -12.03 -63.06
N ASP A 66 -36.11 -12.03 -62.89
CA ASP A 66 -37.00 -11.14 -63.66
C ASP A 66 -36.93 -9.69 -63.12
N PRO A 67 -36.43 -8.73 -63.92
CA PRO A 67 -36.26 -7.33 -63.51
C PRO A 67 -37.57 -6.63 -63.12
N ASN A 68 -38.72 -7.12 -63.58
CA ASN A 68 -40.05 -6.53 -63.32
C ASN A 68 -40.73 -7.11 -62.06
N THR A 69 -40.16 -8.14 -61.44
CA THR A 69 -40.68 -8.71 -60.20
C THR A 69 -40.71 -7.63 -59.11
N LEU A 70 -41.86 -7.44 -58.47
CA LEU A 70 -42.00 -6.53 -57.34
C LEU A 70 -41.34 -7.11 -56.10
N LEU A 71 -40.62 -6.31 -55.31
CA LEU A 71 -40.01 -6.82 -54.08
C LEU A 71 -41.05 -7.33 -53.07
N SER A 72 -42.27 -6.80 -53.12
CA SER A 72 -43.38 -7.26 -52.27
C SER A 72 -43.80 -8.71 -52.52
N SER A 73 -43.55 -9.27 -53.72
CA SER A 73 -43.84 -10.69 -54.00
C SER A 73 -42.74 -11.64 -53.52
N LEU A 74 -41.62 -11.11 -53.02
CA LEU A 74 -40.46 -11.88 -52.55
C LEU A 74 -40.40 -12.02 -51.01
N ASN A 75 -41.47 -11.65 -50.30
CA ASN A 75 -41.56 -11.67 -48.84
C ASN A 75 -40.43 -10.90 -48.13
N LEU A 76 -39.94 -9.82 -48.76
CA LEU A 76 -38.91 -8.95 -48.19
C LEU A 76 -39.55 -7.87 -47.30
N ALA A 77 -39.13 -7.82 -46.04
CA ALA A 77 -39.55 -6.83 -45.05
C ALA A 77 -38.36 -5.94 -44.65
N HIS A 78 -38.61 -4.96 -43.78
CA HIS A 78 -37.52 -4.16 -43.19
C HIS A 78 -36.53 -5.07 -42.46
N GLY A 79 -35.25 -4.97 -42.82
CA GLY A 79 -34.16 -5.76 -42.25
C GLY A 79 -33.95 -7.12 -42.92
N SER A 80 -34.78 -7.52 -43.89
CA SER A 80 -34.56 -8.74 -44.67
C SER A 80 -33.20 -8.73 -45.36
N ILE A 81 -32.62 -9.92 -45.47
CA ILE A 81 -31.33 -10.13 -46.10
C ILE A 81 -31.55 -10.54 -47.56
N VAL A 82 -30.86 -9.86 -48.46
CA VAL A 82 -30.74 -10.24 -49.88
C VAL A 82 -29.28 -10.56 -50.15
N PHE A 83 -29.02 -11.68 -50.81
CA PHE A 83 -27.68 -12.12 -51.15
C PHE A 83 -27.33 -11.58 -52.55
N LEU A 84 -26.12 -11.03 -52.66
CA LEU A 84 -25.61 -10.42 -53.88
C LEU A 84 -24.29 -11.09 -54.28
N ALA A 85 -24.29 -11.74 -55.43
CA ALA A 85 -23.08 -12.17 -56.13
C ALA A 85 -22.78 -11.19 -57.27
N TYR A 86 -21.51 -10.80 -57.40
CA TYR A 86 -21.06 -9.95 -58.49
C TYR A 86 -19.57 -10.18 -58.79
N GLU A 87 -19.16 -9.87 -60.02
CA GLU A 87 -17.77 -9.93 -60.47
C GLU A 87 -17.07 -8.56 -60.38
N GLY A 88 -15.78 -8.57 -60.01
CA GLY A 88 -14.93 -7.39 -59.90
C GLY A 88 -14.58 -6.99 -58.46
N GLU A 89 -13.40 -6.39 -58.25
CA GLU A 89 -12.96 -5.90 -56.94
C GLU A 89 -13.48 -4.47 -56.69
N ARG A 90 -13.86 -4.17 -55.45
CA ARG A 90 -14.21 -2.80 -55.03
C ARG A 90 -13.57 -2.48 -53.69
N THR A 91 -13.38 -1.18 -53.45
CA THR A 91 -12.93 -0.65 -52.17
C THR A 91 -14.13 -0.51 -51.24
N VAL A 92 -14.19 -1.34 -50.19
CA VAL A 92 -15.22 -1.23 -49.15
C VAL A 92 -14.65 -0.44 -47.98
N ALA A 93 -15.38 0.58 -47.52
CA ALA A 93 -14.99 1.32 -46.32
C ALA A 93 -14.96 0.36 -45.12
N GLY A 94 -13.79 0.20 -44.51
CA GLY A 94 -13.62 -0.64 -43.33
C GLY A 94 -14.43 -0.12 -42.14
N PRO A 95 -14.73 -0.96 -41.14
CA PRO A 95 -15.45 -0.52 -39.96
C PRO A 95 -14.70 0.60 -39.25
N THR A 96 -15.41 1.65 -38.85
CA THR A 96 -14.89 2.68 -37.94
C THR A 96 -14.50 2.02 -36.61
N PHE A 97 -13.20 1.81 -36.42
CA PHE A 97 -12.64 1.27 -35.18
C PHE A 97 -12.60 2.38 -34.12
N ASN A 98 -13.51 2.31 -33.14
CA ASN A 98 -13.36 3.02 -31.88
C ASN A 98 -12.83 2.00 -30.85
N PRO A 99 -11.66 2.20 -30.22
CA PRO A 99 -11.14 1.28 -29.23
C PRO A 99 -11.99 1.36 -27.95
N ALA A 100 -13.03 0.53 -27.88
CA ALA A 100 -13.67 0.16 -26.63
C ALA A 100 -12.86 -0.98 -25.98
N GLY A 101 -12.70 -0.90 -24.66
CA GLY A 101 -11.77 -1.71 -23.88
C GLY A 101 -11.89 -3.23 -24.06
N SER A 102 -10.72 -3.86 -24.02
CA SER A 102 -10.46 -5.18 -23.42
C SER A 102 -11.54 -6.26 -23.60
N PHE A 103 -11.79 -6.66 -24.84
CA PHE A 103 -12.30 -8.01 -25.10
C PHE A 103 -11.46 -8.65 -26.21
N GLY A 104 -10.62 -9.64 -25.85
CA GLY A 104 -9.92 -10.49 -26.81
C GLY A 104 -8.41 -10.27 -27.01
N ARG A 105 -7.70 -9.50 -26.16
CA ARG A 105 -6.23 -9.53 -26.18
C ARG A 105 -5.79 -10.92 -25.69
N LYS A 106 -5.20 -11.74 -26.56
CA LYS A 106 -4.56 -13.00 -26.14
C LYS A 106 -3.48 -12.66 -25.13
N MET A 107 -3.65 -13.15 -23.91
CA MET A 107 -2.69 -12.99 -22.83
C MET A 107 -1.34 -13.54 -23.30
N THR A 108 -0.33 -12.69 -23.40
CA THR A 108 1.02 -13.11 -23.79
C THR A 108 1.74 -13.76 -22.60
N MET A 109 2.79 -14.54 -22.83
CA MET A 109 3.61 -15.05 -21.72
C MET A 109 4.20 -13.90 -20.88
N ASP A 110 4.53 -12.77 -21.51
CA ASP A 110 4.99 -11.57 -20.81
C ASP A 110 3.87 -10.95 -19.96
N ASP A 111 2.60 -10.98 -20.42
CA ASP A 111 1.44 -10.54 -19.62
C ASP A 111 1.15 -11.49 -18.43
N LEU A 112 1.49 -12.78 -18.55
CA LEU A 112 1.41 -13.77 -17.46
C LEU A 112 2.54 -13.55 -16.45
N ILE A 113 3.76 -13.33 -16.92
CA ILE A 113 4.94 -13.03 -16.08
C ILE A 113 4.76 -11.69 -15.35
N ALA A 114 4.21 -10.66 -16.02
CA ALA A 114 3.91 -9.37 -15.40
C ALA A 114 2.82 -9.45 -14.31
N LYS A 115 2.00 -10.49 -14.32
CA LYS A 115 1.00 -10.77 -13.27
C LYS A 115 1.54 -11.66 -12.15
N GLN A 116 2.69 -12.31 -12.31
CA GLN A 116 3.29 -13.08 -11.24
C GLN A 116 3.89 -12.15 -10.19
N MET A 117 3.57 -12.39 -8.92
CA MET A 117 4.11 -11.60 -7.82
C MET A 117 5.55 -12.03 -7.55
N ARG A 118 6.49 -11.21 -8.02
CA ARG A 118 7.93 -11.46 -7.88
C ARG A 118 8.49 -10.67 -6.71
N ILE A 119 9.19 -11.36 -5.81
CA ILE A 119 9.87 -10.76 -4.66
C ILE A 119 11.35 -10.67 -4.98
N THR A 120 11.88 -9.46 -4.91
CA THR A 120 13.31 -9.14 -5.10
C THR A 120 13.79 -8.29 -3.94
N ARG A 121 15.07 -8.37 -3.62
CA ARG A 121 15.67 -7.48 -2.62
C ARG A 121 15.57 -6.02 -3.10
N GLN A 122 15.23 -5.15 -2.16
CA GLN A 122 15.31 -3.71 -2.36
C GLN A 122 16.66 -3.24 -1.83
N GLU A 123 17.45 -2.62 -2.71
CA GLU A 123 18.84 -2.26 -2.39
C GLU A 123 18.95 -1.00 -1.53
N ASN A 124 18.05 -0.03 -1.74
CA ASN A 124 18.12 1.27 -1.06
C ASN A 124 16.85 1.52 -0.22
N PRO A 125 17.00 1.99 1.03
CA PRO A 125 15.87 2.45 1.82
C PRO A 125 15.35 3.78 1.27
N HIS A 126 14.13 4.17 1.68
CA HIS A 126 13.64 5.53 1.44
C HIS A 126 14.14 6.50 2.50
N CYS A 127 14.36 6.01 3.72
CA CYS A 127 15.06 6.72 4.79
C CYS A 127 16.56 6.80 4.48
N GLU A 128 17.12 8.01 4.36
CA GLU A 128 18.55 8.22 4.10
C GLU A 128 19.42 7.75 5.28
N SER A 129 18.97 8.09 6.49
CA SER A 129 19.59 7.72 7.76
C SER A 129 18.61 7.92 8.90
N VAL A 130 18.78 7.15 9.97
CA VAL A 130 18.12 7.39 11.26
C VAL A 130 19.13 7.84 12.31
N SER A 131 18.79 8.88 13.04
CA SER A 131 19.54 9.36 14.19
C SER A 131 18.74 9.18 15.47
N PHE A 132 19.36 8.70 16.52
CA PHE A 132 18.73 8.56 17.84
C PHE A 132 19.26 9.59 18.83
N ASP A 133 18.36 10.22 19.58
CA ASP A 133 18.75 11.00 20.75
C ASP A 133 19.46 10.09 21.76
N ARG A 134 20.63 10.55 22.23
CA ARG A 134 21.49 9.78 23.14
C ARG A 134 20.80 9.42 24.45
N ASP A 135 20.10 10.37 25.06
CA ASP A 135 19.51 10.16 26.38
C ASP A 135 18.29 9.23 26.28
N CYS A 136 17.49 9.40 25.22
CA CYS A 136 16.38 8.52 24.91
C CYS A 136 16.82 7.08 24.62
N ALA A 137 17.77 6.90 23.69
CA ALA A 137 18.32 5.58 23.36
C ALA A 137 18.93 4.92 24.61
N ASN A 138 19.66 5.70 25.42
CA ASN A 138 20.23 5.22 26.66
C ASN A 138 19.16 4.77 27.67
N ALA A 139 18.08 5.53 27.83
CA ALA A 139 16.99 5.19 28.74
C ALA A 139 16.23 3.90 28.32
N PHE A 140 16.12 3.64 27.01
CA PHE A 140 15.54 2.41 26.49
C PHE A 140 16.47 1.22 26.71
N GLN A 141 17.73 1.30 26.23
CA GLN A 141 18.69 0.19 26.36
C GLN A 141 18.96 -0.17 27.82
N HIS A 142 19.09 0.82 28.71
CA HIS A 142 19.39 0.58 30.11
C HIS A 142 18.26 -0.20 30.78
N TYR A 143 16.99 0.10 30.48
CA TYR A 143 15.87 -0.65 31.03
C TYR A 143 15.84 -2.10 30.54
N VAL A 144 16.05 -2.28 29.24
CA VAL A 144 16.07 -3.62 28.62
C VAL A 144 17.23 -4.45 29.15
N ASN A 145 18.42 -3.85 29.30
CA ASN A 145 19.62 -4.53 29.78
C ASN A 145 19.55 -4.83 31.28
N GLU A 146 19.33 -3.81 32.11
CA GLU A 146 19.45 -3.93 33.57
C GLU A 146 18.21 -4.55 34.21
N THR A 147 17.02 -4.27 33.66
CA THR A 147 15.76 -4.72 34.29
C THR A 147 15.21 -5.99 33.65
N LEU A 148 15.24 -6.07 32.31
CA LEU A 148 14.68 -7.22 31.59
C LEU A 148 15.74 -8.26 31.21
N VAL A 149 17.02 -7.89 31.22
CA VAL A 149 18.14 -8.74 30.83
C VAL A 149 17.90 -9.41 29.47
N PHE A 150 17.23 -8.69 28.55
CA PHE A 150 16.81 -9.20 27.24
C PHE A 150 16.06 -10.56 27.29
N ALA A 151 15.41 -10.89 28.41
CA ALA A 151 14.70 -12.16 28.61
C ALA A 151 13.31 -12.17 27.95
N VAL A 152 12.70 -11.00 27.81
CA VAL A 152 11.42 -10.79 27.12
C VAL A 152 11.53 -9.62 26.15
N LYS A 153 10.69 -9.63 25.13
CA LYS A 153 10.61 -8.52 24.17
C LYS A 153 10.03 -7.27 24.81
N ARG A 154 10.54 -6.12 24.39
CA ARG A 154 10.05 -4.79 24.73
C ARG A 154 10.07 -3.94 23.48
N GLY A 155 9.10 -3.05 23.30
CA GLY A 155 9.10 -2.12 22.18
C GLY A 155 8.40 -0.81 22.47
N GLY A 156 8.51 0.10 21.51
CA GLY A 156 7.99 1.46 21.61
C GLY A 156 7.84 2.11 20.25
N PHE A 157 7.02 3.15 20.19
CA PHE A 157 6.89 4.01 19.03
C PHE A 157 7.92 5.13 19.12
N MET A 158 8.67 5.31 18.05
CA MET A 158 9.69 6.34 17.91
C MET A 158 9.04 7.62 17.39
N TYR A 159 9.32 8.74 18.04
CA TYR A 159 8.83 10.06 17.66
C TYR A 159 9.99 11.03 17.44
N GLY A 160 9.81 11.91 16.47
CA GLY A 160 10.76 12.97 16.15
C GLY A 160 10.44 13.58 14.80
N THR A 161 11.45 13.85 13.97
CA THR A 161 11.28 14.59 12.71
C THR A 161 11.77 13.81 11.49
N VAL A 162 11.31 14.22 10.31
CA VAL A 162 11.77 13.71 9.03
C VAL A 162 12.15 14.90 8.17
N SER A 163 13.41 14.97 7.72
CA SER A 163 13.90 16.04 6.86
C SER A 163 13.41 15.87 5.41
N GLU A 164 13.53 16.92 4.59
CA GLU A 164 13.23 16.84 3.15
C GLU A 164 14.13 15.85 2.40
N GLU A 165 15.33 15.58 2.93
CA GLU A 165 16.29 14.61 2.38
C GLU A 165 15.96 13.16 2.79
N GLY A 166 14.97 12.97 3.67
CA GLY A 166 14.58 11.65 4.18
C GLY A 166 15.42 11.19 5.38
N LYS A 167 16.06 12.12 6.10
CA LYS A 167 16.73 11.81 7.37
C LYS A 167 15.71 11.80 8.49
N VAL A 168 15.69 10.72 9.27
CA VAL A 168 14.81 10.56 10.42
C VAL A 168 15.60 10.87 11.68
N GLU A 169 15.10 11.78 12.51
CA GLU A 169 15.63 12.04 13.85
C GLU A 169 14.60 11.55 14.87
N VAL A 170 15.03 10.71 15.81
CA VAL A 170 14.21 10.16 16.90
C VAL A 170 14.58 10.87 18.19
N ASP A 171 13.66 11.68 18.70
CA ASP A 171 13.84 12.51 19.90
C ASP A 171 13.31 11.85 21.18
N PHE A 172 12.27 11.02 21.07
CA PHE A 172 11.75 10.24 22.20
C PHE A 172 11.10 8.92 21.76
N ILE A 173 10.98 7.99 22.70
CA ILE A 173 10.33 6.69 22.51
C ILE A 173 9.16 6.59 23.49
N TYR A 174 7.95 6.47 22.97
CA TYR A 174 6.77 6.15 23.78
C TYR A 174 6.61 4.63 23.85
N GLU A 175 6.57 4.08 25.07
CA GLU A 175 6.38 2.65 25.29
C GLU A 175 4.90 2.38 25.63
N PRO A 176 4.08 1.87 24.68
CA PRO A 176 2.68 1.60 24.96
C PRO A 176 2.53 0.49 26.01
N PRO A 177 1.34 0.34 26.64
CA PRO A 177 1.03 -0.84 27.43
C PRO A 177 1.28 -2.09 26.56
N GLN A 178 1.99 -3.07 27.11
CA GLN A 178 2.49 -4.19 26.29
C GLN A 178 2.76 -5.43 27.13
N GLN A 179 2.72 -6.58 26.48
CA GLN A 179 3.09 -7.87 27.04
C GLN A 179 4.16 -8.53 26.16
N GLY A 180 5.38 -8.53 26.67
CA GLY A 180 6.51 -9.23 26.07
C GLY A 180 6.58 -10.69 26.49
N THR A 181 6.92 -11.57 25.56
CA THR A 181 7.39 -12.93 25.82
C THR A 181 8.78 -13.10 25.22
N GLU A 182 9.34 -14.31 25.28
CA GLU A 182 10.60 -14.60 24.61
C GLU A 182 10.50 -14.44 23.07
N GLY A 183 9.38 -14.86 22.49
CA GLY A 183 9.20 -14.97 21.03
C GLY A 183 8.30 -13.92 20.40
N SER A 184 7.48 -13.23 21.20
CA SER A 184 6.48 -12.27 20.71
C SER A 184 6.38 -11.03 21.59
N LEU A 185 5.93 -9.94 20.97
CA LEU A 185 5.62 -8.69 21.63
C LEU A 185 4.18 -8.31 21.29
N LEU A 186 3.29 -8.32 22.28
CA LEU A 186 1.92 -7.87 22.12
C LEU A 186 1.80 -6.42 22.58
N LEU A 187 1.48 -5.51 21.67
CA LEU A 187 1.16 -4.11 22.00
C LEU A 187 -0.32 -4.02 22.39
N LEU A 188 -0.58 -3.62 23.64
CA LEU A 188 -1.92 -3.39 24.17
C LEU A 188 -2.27 -1.90 23.96
N ARG A 189 -2.48 -1.53 22.69
CA ARG A 189 -2.73 -0.13 22.28
C ARG A 189 -3.87 0.48 23.08
N ASP A 190 -3.61 1.65 23.64
CA ASP A 190 -4.60 2.48 24.35
C ASP A 190 -4.89 3.72 23.49
N PRO A 191 -6.03 3.76 22.76
CA PRO A 191 -6.34 4.87 21.88
C PRO A 191 -6.49 6.21 22.59
N ASP A 192 -6.81 6.23 23.89
CA ASP A 192 -6.98 7.47 24.64
C ASP A 192 -5.63 8.00 25.12
N GLU A 193 -4.72 7.14 25.60
CA GLU A 193 -3.34 7.53 25.87
C GLU A 193 -2.60 7.94 24.59
N GLU A 194 -2.75 7.19 23.49
CA GLU A 194 -2.13 7.52 22.20
C GLU A 194 -2.56 8.89 21.67
N LYS A 195 -3.80 9.33 21.89
CA LYS A 195 -4.24 10.71 21.53
C LYS A 195 -3.44 11.77 22.29
N LEU A 196 -3.13 11.53 23.56
CA LEU A 196 -2.31 12.45 24.35
C LEU A 196 -0.88 12.50 23.79
N VAL A 197 -0.31 11.34 23.49
CA VAL A 197 1.03 11.22 22.88
C VAL A 197 1.09 11.97 21.56
N GLU A 198 0.11 11.78 20.67
CA GLU A 198 0.06 12.46 19.39
C GLU A 198 -0.13 13.98 19.54
N ALA A 199 -0.96 14.43 20.48
CA ALA A 199 -1.14 15.87 20.73
C ALA A 199 0.15 16.54 21.26
N ILE A 200 0.88 15.86 22.15
CA ILE A 200 2.19 16.31 22.62
C ILE A 200 3.17 16.35 21.46
N ALA A 201 3.26 15.27 20.67
CA ALA A 201 4.16 15.20 19.52
C ALA A 201 3.91 16.35 18.53
N VAL A 202 2.65 16.60 18.16
CA VAL A 202 2.26 17.71 17.28
C VAL A 202 2.67 19.06 17.87
N GLY A 203 2.43 19.30 19.16
CA GLY A 203 2.85 20.54 19.83
C GLY A 203 4.37 20.70 19.93
N LEU A 204 5.11 19.59 19.94
CA LEU A 204 6.57 19.55 19.88
C LEU A 204 7.13 19.70 18.46
N GLY A 205 6.28 19.80 17.43
CA GLY A 205 6.70 19.80 16.03
C GLY A 205 7.22 18.45 15.53
N MET A 206 6.83 17.36 16.21
CA MET A 206 7.28 15.99 15.98
C MET A 206 6.12 15.12 15.48
N ARG A 207 6.46 13.94 14.98
CA ARG A 207 5.51 12.92 14.53
C ARG A 207 6.03 11.53 14.85
N ARG A 208 5.14 10.53 14.79
CA ARG A 208 5.52 9.12 14.82
C ARG A 208 6.34 8.78 13.56
N VAL A 209 7.58 8.34 13.75
CA VAL A 209 8.55 8.07 12.67
C VAL A 209 8.98 6.61 12.58
N GLY A 210 8.67 5.80 13.59
CA GLY A 210 9.05 4.40 13.54
C GLY A 210 8.62 3.56 14.73
N PHE A 211 9.11 2.33 14.74
CA PHE A 211 8.92 1.35 15.79
C PHE A 211 10.27 0.76 16.21
N ILE A 212 10.51 0.67 17.52
CA ILE A 212 11.70 0.04 18.10
C ILE A 212 11.27 -1.16 18.92
N PHE A 213 12.01 -2.26 18.85
CA PHE A 213 11.79 -3.40 19.73
C PHE A 213 13.06 -4.21 19.96
N THR A 214 13.01 -5.09 20.96
CA THR A 214 14.16 -5.88 21.38
C THR A 214 14.14 -7.31 20.84
N GLN A 215 15.31 -7.80 20.49
CA GLN A 215 15.59 -9.21 20.31
C GLN A 215 15.94 -9.84 21.65
N THR A 216 15.46 -11.06 21.92
CA THR A 216 15.84 -11.78 23.14
C THR A 216 17.17 -12.53 22.98
N ILE A 217 17.86 -12.79 24.09
CA ILE A 217 19.17 -13.48 24.09
C ILE A 217 19.09 -14.87 23.41
N THR A 218 17.95 -15.53 23.50
CA THR A 218 17.75 -16.85 22.89
C THR A 218 17.54 -16.76 21.37
N GLN A 219 16.96 -15.67 20.87
CA GLN A 219 16.82 -15.40 19.45
C GLN A 219 18.17 -15.07 18.81
N ASP A 220 19.07 -14.38 19.52
CA ASP A 220 20.43 -14.06 19.03
C ASP A 220 21.25 -15.30 18.64
N LYS A 221 20.89 -16.46 19.20
CA LYS A 221 21.50 -17.76 18.85
C LYS A 221 20.94 -18.40 17.58
N LYS A 222 19.98 -17.75 16.90
CA LYS A 222 19.28 -18.28 15.72
C LYS A 222 19.74 -17.56 14.45
N ASP A 223 19.72 -18.27 13.33
CA ASP A 223 20.19 -17.79 12.02
C ASP A 223 19.12 -16.99 11.25
N TYR A 224 18.61 -15.91 11.85
CA TYR A 224 17.73 -14.93 11.19
C TYR A 224 17.75 -13.58 11.91
N THR A 225 17.59 -12.48 11.17
CA THR A 225 17.50 -11.14 11.76
C THR A 225 16.12 -10.91 12.38
N LEU A 226 15.06 -10.99 11.57
CA LEU A 226 13.68 -10.89 12.03
C LEU A 226 12.93 -12.19 11.79
N SER A 227 12.13 -12.60 12.76
CA SER A 227 11.16 -13.68 12.64
C SER A 227 9.94 -13.23 11.84
N ASN A 228 9.17 -14.21 11.33
CA ASN A 228 7.93 -13.96 10.60
C ASN A 228 6.91 -13.13 11.41
N ARG A 229 6.83 -13.33 12.73
CA ARG A 229 5.98 -12.52 13.62
C ARG A 229 6.44 -11.07 13.71
N GLU A 230 7.75 -10.83 13.78
CA GLU A 230 8.32 -9.48 13.81
C GLU A 230 8.18 -8.78 12.46
N VAL A 231 8.39 -9.49 11.35
CA VAL A 231 8.14 -8.95 10.00
C VAL A 231 6.68 -8.53 9.84
N LEU A 232 5.73 -9.36 10.26
CA LEU A 232 4.31 -9.01 10.17
C LEU A 232 3.95 -7.79 11.02
N GLN A 233 4.41 -7.75 12.28
CA GLN A 233 4.14 -6.61 13.15
C GLN A 233 4.80 -5.32 12.61
N ALA A 234 6.04 -5.39 12.13
CA ALA A 234 6.71 -4.24 11.54
C ALA A 234 6.02 -3.78 10.23
N ALA A 235 5.55 -4.73 9.40
CA ALA A 235 4.81 -4.43 8.18
C ALA A 235 3.45 -3.78 8.46
N GLU A 236 2.72 -4.26 9.48
CA GLU A 236 1.48 -3.67 9.96
C GLU A 236 1.68 -2.22 10.38
N LEU A 237 2.63 -1.97 11.30
CA LEU A 237 2.89 -0.63 11.82
C LEU A 237 3.39 0.33 10.74
N HIS A 238 4.26 -0.12 9.84
CA HIS A 238 4.70 0.69 8.70
C HIS A 238 3.52 0.98 7.76
N ALA A 239 2.71 -0.02 7.41
CA ALA A 239 1.57 0.16 6.53
C ALA A 239 0.53 1.14 7.09
N GLU A 240 0.27 1.09 8.40
CA GLU A 240 -0.61 2.02 9.13
C GLU A 240 -0.08 3.46 9.12
N SER A 241 1.23 3.65 9.25
CA SER A 241 1.83 4.98 9.37
C SER A 241 1.63 5.86 8.12
N GLY A 242 1.59 5.23 6.94
CA GLY A 242 1.63 5.93 5.65
C GLY A 242 2.93 6.72 5.40
N LEU A 243 3.94 6.60 6.27
CA LEU A 243 5.22 7.29 6.17
C LEU A 243 6.18 6.44 5.33
N LYS A 244 6.74 7.04 4.28
CA LYS A 244 7.65 6.35 3.35
C LYS A 244 9.02 6.09 4.00
N GLU A 245 9.45 6.99 4.87
CA GLU A 245 10.71 6.95 5.61
C GLU A 245 10.60 6.21 6.95
N TRP A 246 9.52 5.45 7.17
CA TRP A 246 9.29 4.73 8.43
C TRP A 246 10.44 3.78 8.78
N VAL A 247 10.94 3.85 10.01
CA VAL A 247 12.06 3.04 10.48
C VAL A 247 11.60 1.98 11.48
N THR A 248 12.11 0.76 11.33
CA THR A 248 12.03 -0.32 12.32
C THR A 248 13.40 -0.55 12.93
N ALA A 249 13.55 -0.31 14.23
CA ALA A 249 14.81 -0.48 14.95
C ALA A 249 14.80 -1.73 15.81
N LEU A 250 15.76 -2.62 15.58
CA LEU A 250 15.99 -3.82 16.38
C LEU A 250 17.08 -3.52 17.41
N VAL A 251 16.81 -3.81 18.69
CA VAL A 251 17.78 -3.67 19.77
C VAL A 251 18.19 -5.05 20.25
N LYS A 252 19.48 -5.35 20.19
CA LYS A 252 20.02 -6.67 20.56
C LYS A 252 21.24 -6.54 21.46
N LEU A 253 21.56 -7.60 22.18
CA LEU A 253 22.78 -7.72 22.96
C LEU A 253 23.82 -8.45 22.11
N GLU A 254 24.96 -7.82 21.85
CA GLU A 254 26.07 -8.41 21.10
C GLU A 254 27.24 -8.65 22.04
N VAL A 255 27.84 -9.84 21.99
CA VAL A 255 29.00 -10.19 22.81
C VAL A 255 30.26 -9.97 21.99
N ASN A 256 31.07 -9.00 22.42
CA ASN A 256 32.34 -8.68 21.79
C ASN A 256 33.39 -9.77 22.00
N GLU A 257 34.48 -9.70 21.25
CA GLU A 257 35.61 -10.65 21.32
C GLU A 257 36.21 -10.77 22.73
N ASP A 258 36.17 -9.68 23.52
CA ASP A 258 36.65 -9.62 24.91
C ASP A 258 35.67 -10.22 25.93
N GLY A 259 34.51 -10.73 25.49
CA GLY A 259 33.45 -11.28 26.33
C GLY A 259 32.59 -10.22 27.03
N ALA A 260 32.82 -8.93 26.76
CA ALA A 260 31.93 -7.84 27.14
C ALA A 260 30.67 -7.85 26.26
N ALA A 261 29.51 -7.59 26.85
CA ALA A 261 28.25 -7.55 26.12
C ALA A 261 27.78 -6.10 25.99
N ASP A 262 27.61 -5.64 24.75
CA ASP A 262 27.16 -4.30 24.42
C ASP A 262 25.77 -4.34 23.77
N VAL A 263 24.99 -3.28 23.96
CA VAL A 263 23.67 -3.17 23.32
C VAL A 263 23.83 -2.50 21.96
N HIS A 264 23.35 -3.17 20.93
CA HIS A 264 23.42 -2.74 19.53
C HIS A 264 22.04 -2.38 19.01
N PHE A 265 21.98 -1.30 18.22
CA PHE A 265 20.79 -0.83 17.53
C PHE A 265 20.97 -1.07 16.02
N GLU A 266 20.07 -1.84 15.43
CA GLU A 266 20.06 -2.16 14.01
C GLU A 266 18.77 -1.63 13.36
N PRO A 267 18.85 -0.50 12.64
CA PRO A 267 17.69 0.06 11.97
C PRO A 267 17.52 -0.50 10.56
N PHE A 268 16.27 -0.83 10.26
CA PHE A 268 15.81 -1.35 8.99
C PHE A 268 14.61 -0.55 8.50
N GLN A 269 14.40 -0.56 7.20
CA GLN A 269 13.14 -0.24 6.58
C GLN A 269 12.62 -1.52 5.93
N LEU A 270 11.32 -1.84 6.13
CA LEU A 270 10.74 -2.93 5.36
C LEU A 270 10.58 -2.50 3.90
N SER A 271 10.95 -3.40 2.98
CA SER A 271 10.86 -3.17 1.54
C SER A 271 9.44 -2.82 1.09
N ASP A 272 9.34 -2.06 0.01
CA ASP A 272 8.06 -1.69 -0.61
C ASP A 272 7.24 -2.94 -0.98
N MET A 273 7.93 -4.01 -1.38
CA MET A 273 7.32 -5.30 -1.68
C MET A 273 6.69 -5.93 -0.43
N CYS A 274 7.38 -5.91 0.72
CA CYS A 274 6.84 -6.41 1.98
C CYS A 274 5.55 -5.67 2.36
N ILE A 275 5.59 -4.33 2.31
CA ILE A 275 4.43 -3.49 2.65
C ILE A 275 3.28 -3.71 1.67
N ARG A 276 3.58 -3.89 0.38
CA ARG A 276 2.58 -4.23 -0.63
C ARG A 276 1.93 -5.58 -0.37
N LEU A 277 2.72 -6.62 -0.11
CA LEU A 277 2.24 -7.97 0.19
C LEU A 277 1.33 -7.96 1.44
N PHE A 278 1.69 -7.18 2.46
CA PHE A 278 0.86 -7.00 3.64
C PHE A 278 -0.48 -6.31 3.30
N LYS A 279 -0.44 -5.16 2.63
CA LYS A 279 -1.66 -4.40 2.25
C LYS A 279 -2.59 -5.16 1.31
N GLU A 280 -2.05 -6.05 0.48
CA GLU A 280 -2.81 -6.89 -0.44
C GLU A 280 -3.20 -8.26 0.17
N ASP A 281 -2.98 -8.46 1.48
CA ASP A 281 -3.36 -9.69 2.22
C ASP A 281 -2.72 -10.98 1.67
N TRP A 282 -1.46 -10.89 1.24
CA TRP A 282 -0.71 -12.05 0.74
C TRP A 282 -0.07 -12.90 1.83
N PHE A 283 0.21 -12.34 3.01
CA PHE A 283 0.83 -13.09 4.11
C PHE A 283 -0.15 -14.05 4.78
N GLU A 284 0.31 -15.24 5.14
CA GLU A 284 -0.34 -16.06 6.17
C GLU A 284 -0.02 -15.47 7.54
N THR A 285 -1.05 -14.98 8.25
CA THR A 285 -0.91 -14.32 9.55
C THR A 285 -1.06 -15.29 10.73
N GLU A 286 -1.68 -16.45 10.51
CA GLU A 286 -1.80 -17.52 11.49
C GLU A 286 -0.53 -18.38 11.50
N ILE A 287 0.43 -17.99 12.35
CA ILE A 287 1.73 -18.67 12.45
C ILE A 287 1.67 -19.73 13.55
N GLY A 288 1.66 -21.01 13.17
CA GLY A 288 1.79 -22.15 14.07
C GLY A 288 3.15 -22.24 14.77
N GLU A 289 3.26 -23.08 15.81
CA GLU A 289 4.50 -23.22 16.59
C GLU A 289 5.62 -23.94 15.82
N ASP A 290 5.27 -24.85 14.90
CA ASP A 290 6.22 -25.64 14.10
C ASP A 290 6.75 -24.90 12.85
N VAL A 291 6.35 -23.64 12.64
CA VAL A 291 6.76 -22.86 11.47
C VAL A 291 8.15 -22.29 11.70
N ASP A 292 9.04 -22.46 10.72
CA ASP A 292 10.37 -21.84 10.75
C ASP A 292 10.24 -20.31 10.87
N PRO A 293 10.74 -19.70 11.98
CA PRO A 293 10.65 -18.26 12.18
C PRO A 293 11.38 -17.46 11.09
N LYS A 294 12.39 -18.03 10.41
CA LYS A 294 13.13 -17.37 9.32
C LYS A 294 12.29 -17.12 8.07
N LEU A 295 11.17 -17.83 7.94
CA LEU A 295 10.36 -17.84 6.72
C LEU A 295 8.98 -17.24 6.97
N SER A 296 8.60 -16.28 6.13
CA SER A 296 7.24 -15.79 6.01
C SER A 296 6.47 -16.60 4.96
N LYS A 297 5.25 -17.03 5.31
CA LYS A 297 4.38 -17.81 4.43
C LYS A 297 3.40 -16.92 3.67
N MET A 298 3.17 -17.25 2.40
CA MET A 298 2.28 -16.55 1.48
C MET A 298 1.05 -17.41 1.17
N LYS A 299 -0.14 -16.80 1.10
CA LYS A 299 -1.40 -17.46 0.73
C LYS A 299 -1.42 -17.95 -0.71
N LYS A 300 -0.58 -17.37 -1.57
CA LYS A 300 -0.47 -17.63 -3.02
C LYS A 300 0.98 -17.80 -3.40
N ASP A 301 1.22 -18.45 -4.53
CA ASP A 301 2.57 -18.64 -5.05
C ASP A 301 3.17 -17.29 -5.47
N VAL A 302 4.40 -17.06 -5.01
CA VAL A 302 5.24 -15.91 -5.34
C VAL A 302 6.53 -16.41 -6.00
N VAL A 303 7.14 -15.57 -6.83
CA VAL A 303 8.40 -15.89 -7.50
C VAL A 303 9.55 -15.27 -6.72
N VAL A 304 10.43 -16.10 -6.15
CA VAL A 304 11.69 -15.66 -5.54
C VAL A 304 12.84 -16.15 -6.42
N GLY A 305 13.55 -15.22 -7.06
CA GLY A 305 14.56 -15.54 -8.08
C GLY A 305 13.96 -16.21 -9.31
N VAL A 306 14.06 -17.55 -9.39
CA VAL A 306 13.49 -18.36 -10.49
C VAL A 306 12.53 -19.44 -9.99
N LYS A 307 12.23 -19.47 -8.68
CA LYS A 307 11.39 -20.50 -8.06
C LYS A 307 10.05 -19.92 -7.67
N ASP A 308 8.98 -20.64 -8.01
CA ASP A 308 7.67 -20.45 -7.41
C ASP A 308 7.68 -21.07 -6.01
N THR A 309 7.33 -20.29 -4.99
CA THR A 309 7.33 -20.70 -3.59
C THR A 309 6.21 -19.99 -2.84
N ARG A 310 5.85 -20.50 -1.66
CA ARG A 310 5.02 -19.80 -0.68
C ARG A 310 5.80 -19.40 0.56
N GLU A 311 7.03 -19.85 0.68
CA GLU A 311 7.91 -19.53 1.80
C GLU A 311 9.00 -18.59 1.30
N VAL A 312 9.09 -17.43 1.95
CA VAL A 312 10.01 -16.35 1.61
C VAL A 312 10.89 -16.09 2.81
N ASP A 313 12.19 -16.10 2.60
CA ASP A 313 13.17 -15.73 3.62
C ASP A 313 12.98 -14.26 4.01
N ASN A 314 12.86 -14.00 5.31
CA ASN A 314 12.54 -12.68 5.84
C ASN A 314 13.58 -11.61 5.46
N ASP A 315 14.83 -12.00 5.21
CA ASP A 315 15.88 -11.07 4.80
C ASP A 315 15.60 -10.41 3.44
N PHE A 316 14.72 -10.99 2.60
CA PHE A 316 14.27 -10.31 1.37
C PHE A 316 13.46 -9.05 1.64
N PHE A 317 12.91 -8.92 2.84
CA PHE A 317 12.07 -7.79 3.22
C PHE A 317 12.83 -6.70 3.94
N LEU A 318 14.08 -6.94 4.38
CA LEU A 318 14.83 -6.02 5.21
C LEU A 318 15.75 -5.15 4.34
N VAL A 319 15.67 -3.84 4.53
CA VAL A 319 16.55 -2.87 3.88
C VAL A 319 17.29 -2.10 4.97
N LEU A 320 18.62 -2.20 5.00
CA LEU A 320 19.43 -1.56 6.04
C LEU A 320 19.38 -0.04 5.94
N VAL A 321 19.26 0.62 7.09
CA VAL A 321 19.28 2.09 7.20
C VAL A 321 20.58 2.50 7.91
N LYS A 322 21.18 3.61 7.48
CA LYS A 322 22.36 4.16 8.16
C LYS A 322 21.97 4.70 9.53
N ILE A 323 22.76 4.39 10.56
CA ILE A 323 22.53 4.85 11.92
C ILE A 323 23.49 5.98 12.30
N SER A 324 23.01 6.96 13.05
CA SER A 324 23.79 7.98 13.74
C SER A 324 23.16 8.33 15.09
N ASP A 325 23.77 9.24 15.83
CA ASP A 325 23.26 9.77 17.09
C ASP A 325 23.20 11.30 17.05
N HIS A 326 22.36 11.88 17.91
CA HIS A 326 22.30 13.31 18.14
C HIS A 326 21.93 13.61 19.60
N GLN A 327 21.89 14.89 19.94
CA GLN A 327 21.35 15.36 21.22
C GLN A 327 20.13 16.22 20.91
N GLY A 328 18.95 15.72 21.27
CA GLY A 328 17.67 16.35 21.08
C GLY A 328 17.38 17.47 22.08
N PRO A 329 16.26 18.19 21.91
CA PRO A 329 15.88 19.32 22.75
C PRO A 329 15.20 18.90 24.07
N LEU A 330 14.74 17.65 24.15
CA LEU A 330 14.07 17.08 25.31
C LEU A 330 15.08 16.44 26.26
N SER A 331 14.75 16.45 27.55
CA SER A 331 15.43 15.63 28.54
C SER A 331 14.71 14.30 28.73
N THR A 332 15.46 13.27 29.11
CA THR A 332 14.93 11.94 29.43
C THR A 332 15.30 11.56 30.87
N ASN A 333 14.80 12.36 31.83
CA ASN A 333 15.14 12.23 33.26
C ASN A 333 13.93 11.87 34.13
N PHE A 334 12.74 11.86 33.54
CA PHE A 334 11.51 11.47 34.20
C PHE A 334 11.23 9.96 34.05
N PRO A 335 10.54 9.32 35.02
CA PRO A 335 10.16 7.92 34.88
C PRO A 335 9.24 7.68 33.67
N ILE A 336 9.57 6.64 32.90
CA ILE A 336 8.85 6.23 31.69
C ILE A 336 7.64 5.37 32.06
N GLU A 337 6.49 5.66 31.46
CA GLU A 337 5.23 4.94 31.61
C GLU A 337 5.31 3.47 31.19
N ASN A 338 4.32 2.68 31.63
CA ASN A 338 4.12 1.28 31.21
C ASN A 338 5.31 0.34 31.47
N ARG A 339 6.27 0.76 32.31
CA ARG A 339 7.34 -0.08 32.87
C ARG A 339 6.91 -0.69 34.21
N ILE A 340 7.74 -1.59 34.76
CA ILE A 340 7.43 -2.33 36.00
C ILE A 340 7.04 -1.40 37.16
N ASN A 341 7.70 -0.24 37.27
CA ASN A 341 7.38 0.76 38.28
C ASN A 341 6.44 1.81 37.69
N PRO A 342 5.23 2.00 38.24
CA PRO A 342 4.31 3.00 37.75
C PRO A 342 4.82 4.42 38.02
N VAL A 343 4.54 5.33 37.09
CA VAL A 343 4.80 6.76 37.25
C VAL A 343 3.80 7.33 38.24
N THR A 344 4.28 8.06 39.24
CA THR A 344 3.45 8.62 40.32
C THR A 344 3.58 10.15 40.40
N MET A 345 2.59 10.81 41.00
CA MET A 345 2.66 12.27 41.26
C MET A 345 3.84 12.64 42.17
N LYS A 346 4.31 11.73 43.03
CA LYS A 346 5.52 11.92 43.82
C LYS A 346 6.78 12.05 42.94
N ALA A 347 6.81 11.36 41.79
CA ALA A 347 7.89 11.52 40.82
C ALA A 347 7.90 12.94 40.23
N LEU A 348 6.72 13.52 39.95
CA LEU A 348 6.59 14.92 39.51
C LEU A 348 7.20 15.87 40.55
N LYS A 349 6.80 15.74 41.82
CA LYS A 349 7.37 16.55 42.91
C LYS A 349 8.88 16.44 43.00
N ASN A 350 9.40 15.21 43.07
CA ASN A 350 10.84 14.97 43.16
C ASN A 350 11.59 15.52 41.94
N HIS A 351 11.01 15.47 40.75
CA HIS A 351 11.60 16.06 39.54
C HIS A 351 11.65 17.58 39.62
N LEU A 352 10.54 18.23 39.97
CA LEU A 352 10.46 19.68 40.12
C LEU A 352 11.40 20.21 41.21
N ASP A 353 11.54 19.50 42.34
CA ASP A 353 12.46 19.85 43.42
C ASP A 353 13.94 19.75 42.98
N ARG A 354 14.29 18.70 42.23
CA ARG A 354 15.65 18.49 41.69
C ARG A 354 16.02 19.53 40.63
N THR A 355 15.04 19.98 39.85
CA THR A 355 15.23 20.88 38.71
C THR A 355 14.88 22.34 39.02
N LYS A 356 14.62 22.69 40.29
CA LYS A 356 14.19 24.03 40.73
C LYS A 356 15.11 25.19 40.33
N SER A 357 16.38 24.92 40.04
CA SER A 357 17.36 25.92 39.60
C SER A 357 17.23 26.27 38.11
N LEU A 358 16.49 25.47 37.33
CA LEU A 358 16.28 25.67 35.91
C LEU A 358 15.03 26.52 35.64
N PRO A 359 14.99 27.24 34.50
CA PRO A 359 13.75 27.88 34.02
C PRO A 359 12.61 26.86 33.92
N PHE A 360 11.38 27.29 34.22
CA PHE A 360 10.23 26.37 34.28
C PHE A 360 10.03 25.55 32.99
N VAL A 361 10.21 26.17 31.82
CA VAL A 361 10.13 25.46 30.53
C VAL A 361 11.12 24.30 30.45
N LYS A 362 12.36 24.47 30.93
CA LYS A 362 13.38 23.41 30.97
C LYS A 362 13.04 22.31 31.97
N ARG A 363 12.33 22.64 33.05
CA ARG A 363 11.86 21.67 34.05
C ARG A 363 10.81 20.72 33.46
N ILE A 364 10.01 21.19 32.50
CA ILE A 364 8.94 20.41 31.84
C ILE A 364 9.32 19.92 30.44
N SER A 365 10.52 20.22 29.93
CA SER A 365 11.07 19.70 28.66
C SER A 365 11.42 18.20 28.77
N ASP A 366 10.44 17.35 29.08
CA ASP A 366 10.58 15.90 29.13
C ASP A 366 9.25 15.30 28.66
N PHE A 367 9.29 14.46 27.62
CA PHE A 367 8.07 13.91 27.01
C PHE A 367 7.26 13.09 28.03
N HIS A 368 7.91 12.26 28.84
CA HIS A 368 7.23 11.39 29.80
C HIS A 368 6.60 12.19 30.94
N LEU A 369 7.22 13.32 31.31
CA LEU A 369 6.61 14.28 32.22
C LEU A 369 5.37 14.94 31.59
N LEU A 370 5.48 15.41 30.35
CA LEU A 370 4.35 16.03 29.64
C LEU A 370 3.18 15.04 29.50
N LEU A 371 3.45 13.75 29.26
CA LEU A 371 2.44 12.72 29.19
C LEU A 371 1.72 12.51 30.53
N LEU A 372 2.46 12.54 31.67
CA LEU A 372 1.84 12.51 33.00
C LEU A 372 0.90 13.71 33.20
N LEU A 373 1.34 14.92 32.83
CA LEU A 373 0.53 16.12 32.97
C LEU A 373 -0.70 16.09 32.07
N ALA A 374 -0.57 15.62 30.83
CA ALA A 374 -1.64 15.57 29.85
C ALA A 374 -2.86 14.76 30.32
N ARG A 375 -2.68 13.80 31.25
CA ARG A 375 -3.78 13.05 31.86
C ARG A 375 -4.74 13.90 32.71
N PHE A 376 -4.34 15.13 33.07
CA PHE A 376 -5.10 16.04 33.92
C PHE A 376 -5.43 17.38 33.23
N LEU A 377 -5.07 17.52 31.96
CA LEU A 377 -5.18 18.77 31.21
C LEU A 377 -6.14 18.62 30.03
N ASP A 378 -6.70 19.73 29.55
CA ASP A 378 -7.52 19.70 28.35
C ASP A 378 -6.65 19.44 27.11
N LEU A 379 -7.02 18.43 26.33
CA LEU A 379 -6.29 18.02 25.14
C LEU A 379 -6.32 19.07 24.02
N GLY A 380 -7.43 19.81 23.91
CA GLY A 380 -7.69 20.75 22.82
C GLY A 380 -7.02 22.11 23.02
N SER A 381 -6.64 22.48 24.25
CA SER A 381 -5.95 23.74 24.54
C SER A 381 -4.64 23.56 25.30
N ASP A 382 -4.66 22.88 26.44
CA ASP A 382 -3.58 22.97 27.43
C ASP A 382 -2.36 22.15 27.05
N VAL A 383 -2.59 20.91 26.59
CA VAL A 383 -1.51 20.00 26.17
C VAL A 383 -0.72 20.60 25.02
N HIS A 384 -1.41 21.13 24.01
CA HIS A 384 -0.76 21.76 22.86
C HIS A 384 0.01 23.02 23.26
N ALA A 385 -0.57 23.89 24.10
CA ALA A 385 0.09 25.11 24.56
C ALA A 385 1.37 24.82 25.37
N LEU A 386 1.36 23.81 26.25
CA LEU A 386 2.55 23.43 27.00
C LEU A 386 3.63 22.83 26.09
N ALA A 387 3.24 21.94 25.18
CA ALA A 387 4.16 21.36 24.21
C ALA A 387 4.77 22.43 23.29
N GLU A 388 3.99 23.43 22.85
CA GLU A 388 4.49 24.56 22.06
C GLU A 388 5.48 25.42 22.86
N CYS A 389 5.23 25.66 24.16
CA CYS A 389 6.18 26.34 25.03
C CYS A 389 7.52 25.58 25.08
N VAL A 390 7.47 24.24 25.19
CA VAL A 390 8.66 23.38 25.17
C VAL A 390 9.32 23.41 23.80
N HIS A 391 8.58 23.34 22.70
CA HIS A 391 9.14 23.41 21.35
C HIS A 391 9.91 24.73 21.12
N THR A 392 9.27 25.84 21.43
CA THR A 392 9.79 27.19 21.19
C THR A 392 10.72 27.70 22.30
N GLN A 393 10.85 26.94 23.40
CA GLN A 393 11.61 27.31 24.59
C GLN A 393 11.18 28.67 25.17
N THR A 394 9.88 28.96 25.11
CA THR A 394 9.28 30.20 25.61
C THR A 394 8.82 30.07 27.05
N ALA A 395 8.50 31.21 27.67
CA ALA A 395 8.07 31.23 29.07
C ALA A 395 6.69 30.58 29.21
N VAL A 396 6.60 29.58 30.09
CA VAL A 396 5.33 28.91 30.43
C VAL A 396 4.42 29.91 31.17
N PRO A 397 3.15 30.09 30.76
CA PRO A 397 2.21 30.97 31.47
C PRO A 397 2.10 30.64 32.96
N GLU A 398 2.05 31.68 33.81
CA GLU A 398 2.06 31.55 35.29
C GLU A 398 0.93 30.64 35.80
N GLY A 399 -0.25 30.68 35.17
CA GLY A 399 -1.37 29.81 35.50
C GLY A 399 -1.03 28.31 35.39
N TYR A 400 -0.31 27.92 34.34
CA TYR A 400 0.14 26.54 34.18
C TYR A 400 1.25 26.19 35.18
N GLN A 401 2.15 27.12 35.49
CA GLN A 401 3.19 26.89 36.49
C GLN A 401 2.56 26.56 37.85
N LEU A 402 1.60 27.39 38.29
CA LEU A 402 0.88 27.20 39.56
C LEU A 402 0.08 25.90 39.57
N LEU A 403 -0.57 25.55 38.45
CA LEU A 403 -1.32 24.30 38.33
C LEU A 403 -0.40 23.09 38.49
N ILE A 404 0.71 23.04 37.76
CA ILE A 404 1.68 21.93 37.80
C ILE A 404 2.33 21.82 39.19
N GLU A 405 2.68 22.95 39.81
CA GLU A 405 3.22 22.94 41.18
C GLU A 405 2.18 22.52 42.21
N SER A 406 0.90 22.88 42.02
CA SER A 406 -0.19 22.41 42.87
C SER A 406 -0.38 20.90 42.74
N MET A 407 -0.39 20.36 41.51
CA MET A 407 -0.46 18.93 41.23
C MET A 407 0.70 18.16 41.89
N ALA A 408 1.92 18.71 41.82
CA ALA A 408 3.10 18.12 42.44
C ALA A 408 3.02 18.12 43.98
N ASN A 409 2.45 19.16 44.59
CA ASN A 409 2.36 19.30 46.04
C ASN A 409 1.18 18.54 46.66
N ALA A 410 0.17 18.17 45.86
CA ALA A 410 -0.95 17.33 46.31
C ALA A 410 -0.58 15.83 46.44
N ALA A 411 0.64 15.44 46.03
CA ALA A 411 1.12 14.07 45.93
C ALA A 411 1.66 13.46 47.23
#